data_AF-A0A2D4NAS4-F1
#
_entry.id   AF-A0A2D4NAS4-F1
#
_cell.length_a   1.000
_cell.length_b   1.000
_cell.length_c   1.000
_cell.angle_alpha   90.00
_cell.angle_beta   90.00
_cell.angle_gamma   90.00
#
_symmetry.space_group_name_H-M   'P 1'
#
loop_
_entity.id
_entity.type
_entity.pdbx_description
1 polymer ?
#
loop_
_entity_poly.entity_id
_entity_poly.type
_entity_poly.pdbx_seq_one_letter_code
_entity_poly.pdbx_strand_id
1 'polypeptide(L)'
;EEEEEEEDYQQDAQENLVEGSVLNTPQGILHIPEIPVETSVPKQGQNLWFLCDSLKELDELLACLHSHGIRESQLKDRLQIRYQDILHSIHLARKQNLGLKSCDGSQELLNFLRSDLIEVATRLQKGGLGYISEGEFEARVSSLESLKDFGECVIALQASVIKKFLQGFMAPKQKRRKHQGEDAVAKAEEVDEEKRVAEEAKVASAVEKWKVAIREAQTFSRMHVLLGMLDACIKWDMSAENARCKVCRKKGEDDKLILCDECNKAFHLFCLRPALYDIPEGEWQCPACQPSMARRSSRSRNYAE
;
A
#
# COMPACT_ATOMS: atom_id res chain seq x y z
N GLU A 1 33.50 -12.72 35.86
CA GLU A 1 34.55 -13.50 35.18
C GLU A 1 33.82 -14.53 34.36
N GLU A 2 34.23 -14.74 33.10
CA GLU A 2 33.46 -15.22 31.93
C GLU A 2 32.83 -14.04 31.17
N GLU A 3 33.62 -13.17 30.53
CA GLU A 3 34.34 -13.28 29.24
C GLU A 3 33.39 -13.41 28.03
N GLU A 4 33.26 -12.27 27.34
CA GLU A 4 32.56 -11.99 26.10
C GLU A 4 33.48 -12.32 24.91
N GLU A 5 32.99 -13.05 23.91
CA GLU A 5 33.60 -13.11 22.58
C GLU A 5 32.60 -12.53 21.56
N GLU A 6 32.88 -11.30 21.14
CA GLU A 6 32.34 -10.66 19.95
C GLU A 6 33.17 -11.10 18.73
N GLU A 7 32.54 -11.69 17.71
CA GLU A 7 33.17 -11.88 16.40
C GLU A 7 32.44 -11.04 15.32
N ASP A 8 33.19 -10.01 14.89
CA ASP A 8 32.90 -9.04 13.83
C ASP A 8 33.14 -9.68 12.45
N TYR A 9 32.11 -9.78 11.61
CA TYR A 9 32.25 -10.19 10.21
C TYR A 9 32.18 -8.95 9.31
N GLN A 10 33.36 -8.37 9.05
CA GLN A 10 33.55 -7.38 8.00
C GLN A 10 33.79 -8.05 6.65
N GLN A 11 33.11 -7.48 5.66
CA GLN A 11 33.23 -7.65 4.22
C GLN A 11 34.65 -7.33 3.75
N ASP A 12 35.25 -8.16 2.90
CA ASP A 12 36.20 -7.68 1.90
C ASP A 12 36.09 -8.49 0.60
N ALA A 13 35.77 -7.76 -0.46
CA ALA A 13 35.77 -8.22 -1.83
C ALA A 13 37.21 -8.15 -2.36
N GLN A 14 37.74 -9.26 -2.86
CA GLN A 14 39.03 -9.25 -3.54
C GLN A 14 38.89 -9.86 -4.94
N GLU A 15 38.86 -8.94 -5.91
CA GLU A 15 39.04 -9.18 -7.33
C GLU A 15 40.38 -9.87 -7.56
N ASN A 16 40.38 -11.05 -8.18
CA ASN A 16 41.59 -11.70 -8.69
C ASN A 16 41.56 -11.67 -10.23
N LEU A 17 42.19 -10.63 -10.79
CA LEU A 17 42.77 -10.65 -12.13
C LEU A 17 43.96 -11.60 -12.12
N VAL A 18 43.94 -12.63 -12.97
CA VAL A 18 45.13 -13.47 -13.22
C VAL A 18 45.61 -13.21 -14.64
N GLU A 19 46.72 -12.48 -14.73
CA GLU A 19 47.53 -12.28 -15.93
C GLU A 19 48.16 -13.59 -16.41
N GLY A 20 48.33 -13.67 -17.73
CA GLY A 20 48.79 -14.86 -18.43
C GLY A 20 50.25 -15.25 -18.20
N SER A 21 50.51 -16.54 -18.33
CA SER A 21 51.84 -17.08 -18.59
C SER A 21 51.73 -18.17 -19.66
N VAL A 22 52.42 -17.93 -20.78
CA VAL A 22 52.52 -18.82 -21.94
C VAL A 22 53.67 -19.78 -21.71
N LEU A 23 53.40 -21.09 -21.76
CA LEU A 23 54.41 -22.14 -21.91
C LEU A 23 53.95 -23.12 -22.99
N ASN A 24 54.76 -23.19 -24.04
CA ASN A 24 54.62 -24.04 -25.22
C ASN A 24 54.90 -25.52 -24.89
N THR A 25 54.06 -26.44 -25.37
CA THR A 25 54.44 -27.73 -26.03
C THR A 25 53.19 -28.46 -26.57
N PRO A 26 53.33 -29.39 -27.55
CA PRO A 26 52.38 -29.51 -28.66
C PRO A 26 51.34 -30.62 -28.52
N GLN A 27 50.23 -30.42 -29.24
CA GLN A 27 49.29 -31.44 -29.74
C GLN A 27 48.54 -32.27 -28.71
N GLY A 28 47.54 -31.64 -28.11
CA GLY A 28 46.29 -32.28 -27.73
C GLY A 28 45.20 -31.23 -27.87
N ILE A 29 44.16 -31.50 -28.65
CA ILE A 29 42.96 -30.65 -28.66
C ILE A 29 42.33 -30.77 -27.27
N LEU A 30 42.75 -29.91 -26.35
CA LEU A 30 42.09 -29.74 -25.06
C LEU A 30 40.81 -28.99 -25.35
N HIS A 31 39.72 -29.74 -25.42
CA HIS A 31 38.38 -29.18 -25.38
C HIS A 31 38.21 -28.54 -24.01
N ILE A 32 38.49 -27.24 -23.90
CA ILE A 32 38.06 -26.44 -22.76
C ILE A 32 36.54 -26.60 -22.73
N PRO A 33 35.93 -27.13 -21.65
CA PRO A 33 34.49 -27.15 -21.55
C PRO A 33 34.05 -25.69 -21.54
N GLU A 34 33.39 -25.23 -22.60
CA GLU A 34 32.74 -23.92 -22.59
C GLU A 34 31.82 -23.91 -21.37
N ILE A 35 32.12 -23.06 -20.38
CA ILE A 35 31.22 -22.86 -19.24
C ILE A 35 29.95 -22.25 -19.83
N PRO A 36 28.81 -22.95 -19.80
CA PRO A 36 27.59 -22.41 -20.38
C PRO A 36 27.20 -21.14 -19.63
N VAL A 37 27.10 -20.02 -20.34
CA VAL A 37 26.71 -18.72 -19.76
C VAL A 37 25.19 -18.63 -19.75
N GLU A 38 24.59 -18.37 -18.58
CA GLU A 38 23.14 -18.16 -18.47
C GLU A 38 22.75 -16.83 -19.10
N THR A 39 22.13 -16.92 -20.27
CA THR A 39 21.61 -15.76 -21.02
C THR A 39 20.16 -15.43 -20.67
N SER A 40 19.47 -16.32 -19.95
CA SER A 40 18.04 -16.18 -19.63
C SER A 40 17.81 -15.65 -18.21
N VAL A 41 17.77 -14.32 -18.08
CA VAL A 41 17.29 -13.68 -16.85
C VAL A 41 15.78 -13.90 -16.74
N PRO A 42 15.23 -14.28 -15.56
CA PRO A 42 13.78 -14.33 -15.37
C PRO A 42 13.17 -12.99 -15.77
N LYS A 43 12.07 -13.02 -16.52
CA LYS A 43 11.36 -11.78 -16.89
C LYS A 43 11.03 -11.03 -15.60
N GLN A 44 11.41 -9.76 -15.50
CA GLN A 44 10.87 -8.89 -14.46
C GLN A 44 9.35 -8.80 -14.67
N GLY A 45 8.58 -9.25 -13.69
CA GLY A 45 7.12 -9.35 -13.82
C GLY A 45 6.49 -10.32 -12.83
N GLN A 46 5.21 -10.60 -13.04
CA GLN A 46 4.43 -11.47 -12.17
C GLN A 46 4.90 -12.94 -12.27
N ASN A 47 5.20 -13.55 -11.12
CA ASN A 47 5.38 -15.00 -11.05
C ASN A 47 4.03 -15.69 -11.26
N LEU A 48 3.97 -16.58 -12.24
CA LEU A 48 2.77 -17.35 -12.58
C LEU A 48 2.94 -18.79 -12.11
N TRP A 49 1.87 -19.34 -11.56
CA TRP A 49 1.78 -20.74 -11.19
C TRP A 49 0.88 -21.45 -12.19
N PHE A 50 1.33 -22.58 -12.71
CA PHE A 50 0.58 -23.39 -13.66
C PHE A 50 0.33 -24.76 -13.04
N LEU A 51 -0.88 -25.27 -13.27
CA LEU A 51 -1.25 -26.63 -12.90
C LEU A 51 -0.97 -27.55 -14.09
N CYS A 52 -0.41 -28.73 -13.79
CA CYS A 52 -0.26 -29.81 -14.75
C CYS A 52 -1.04 -31.01 -14.21
N ASP A 53 -2.26 -31.23 -14.70
CA ASP A 53 -3.19 -32.20 -14.12
C ASP A 53 -3.46 -33.43 -15.02
N SER A 54 -2.79 -33.46 -16.17
CA SER A 54 -2.94 -34.52 -17.16
C SER A 54 -1.59 -35.06 -17.64
N LEU A 55 -1.61 -36.34 -18.03
CA LEU A 55 -0.48 -36.99 -18.70
C LEU A 55 -0.03 -36.18 -19.92
N LYS A 56 -1.00 -35.70 -20.70
CA LYS A 56 -0.76 -34.92 -21.92
C LYS A 56 0.01 -33.63 -21.63
N GLU A 57 -0.40 -32.87 -20.62
CA GLU A 57 0.28 -31.62 -20.22
C GLU A 57 1.70 -31.89 -19.70
N LEU A 58 1.91 -32.98 -18.96
CA LEU A 58 3.24 -33.35 -18.46
C LEU A 58 4.19 -33.70 -19.60
N ASP A 59 3.69 -34.46 -20.58
CA ASP A 59 4.45 -34.83 -21.78
C ASP A 59 4.77 -33.60 -22.64
N GLU A 60 3.81 -32.69 -22.82
CA GLU A 60 4.00 -31.42 -23.53
C GLU A 60 5.02 -30.51 -22.82
N LEU A 61 4.98 -30.42 -21.49
CA LEU A 61 5.98 -29.69 -20.69
C LEU A 61 7.39 -30.26 -20.90
N LEU A 62 7.54 -31.58 -20.80
CA LEU A 62 8.81 -32.27 -21.00
C LEU A 62 9.35 -32.09 -22.44
N ALA A 63 8.47 -32.06 -23.42
CA ALA A 63 8.83 -31.80 -24.81
C ALA A 63 9.33 -30.35 -25.03
N CYS A 64 8.73 -29.38 -24.31
CA CYS A 64 9.11 -27.97 -24.41
C CYS A 64 10.44 -27.63 -23.72
N LEU A 65 10.90 -28.40 -22.72
CA LEU A 65 12.14 -28.12 -22.00
C LEU A 65 13.39 -28.49 -22.84
N HIS A 66 14.36 -27.58 -22.92
CA HIS A 66 15.59 -27.79 -23.68
C HIS A 66 16.65 -28.59 -22.90
N SER A 67 17.21 -29.65 -23.51
CA SER A 67 18.21 -30.53 -22.89
C SER A 67 19.57 -29.87 -22.64
N HIS A 68 19.87 -28.77 -23.33
CA HIS A 68 21.11 -28.02 -23.17
C HIS A 68 20.92 -26.66 -22.45
N GLY A 69 19.71 -26.33 -21.99
CA GLY A 69 19.47 -25.09 -21.25
C GLY A 69 19.92 -25.20 -19.79
N ILE A 70 20.54 -24.19 -19.20
CA ILE A 70 21.14 -24.28 -17.85
C ILE A 70 20.11 -24.65 -16.77
N ARG A 71 18.95 -23.97 -16.73
CA ARG A 71 17.84 -24.31 -15.81
C ARG A 71 16.93 -25.39 -16.37
N GLU A 72 16.65 -25.33 -17.68
CA GLU A 72 15.68 -26.21 -18.32
C GLU A 72 16.13 -27.66 -18.36
N SER A 73 17.44 -27.92 -18.58
CA SER A 73 18.00 -29.28 -18.58
C SER A 73 17.86 -29.92 -17.20
N GLN A 74 18.24 -29.22 -16.13
CA GLN A 74 18.10 -29.70 -14.77
C GLN A 74 16.62 -29.97 -14.41
N LEU A 75 15.71 -29.08 -14.78
CA LEU A 75 14.28 -29.29 -14.57
C LEU A 75 13.78 -30.51 -15.35
N LYS A 76 14.17 -30.64 -16.63
CA LYS A 76 13.82 -31.77 -17.48
C LYS A 76 14.29 -33.10 -16.90
N ASP A 77 15.56 -33.18 -16.51
CA ASP A 77 16.16 -34.37 -15.92
C ASP A 77 15.42 -34.77 -14.63
N ARG A 78 15.14 -33.79 -13.75
CA ARG A 78 14.39 -34.01 -12.50
C ARG A 78 12.97 -34.51 -12.76
N LEU A 79 12.26 -33.91 -13.72
CA LEU A 79 10.90 -34.32 -14.10
C LEU A 79 10.89 -35.71 -14.73
N GLN A 80 11.88 -36.04 -15.57
CA GLN A 80 12.02 -37.37 -16.18
C GLN A 80 12.33 -38.46 -15.15
N ILE A 81 13.26 -38.19 -14.22
CA ILE A 81 13.60 -39.12 -13.13
C ILE A 81 12.36 -39.42 -12.27
N ARG A 82 11.54 -38.40 -12.00
CA ARG A 82 10.34 -38.52 -11.17
C ARG A 82 9.06 -38.77 -11.96
N TYR A 83 9.15 -39.08 -13.25
CA TYR A 83 7.99 -39.14 -14.13
C TYR A 83 6.89 -40.08 -13.62
N GLN A 84 7.27 -41.30 -13.21
CA GLN A 84 6.32 -42.29 -12.68
C GLN A 84 5.69 -41.85 -11.35
N ASP A 85 6.46 -41.21 -10.46
CA ASP A 85 5.94 -40.66 -9.20
C ASP A 85 4.93 -39.55 -9.45
N ILE A 86 5.22 -38.66 -10.41
CA ILE A 86 4.35 -37.56 -10.81
C ILE A 86 3.07 -38.10 -11.42
N LEU A 87 3.16 -39.08 -12.33
CA LEU A 87 1.98 -39.74 -12.90
C LEU A 87 1.11 -40.42 -11.85
N HIS A 88 1.73 -41.12 -10.91
CA HIS A 88 1.02 -41.73 -9.80
C HIS A 88 0.33 -40.65 -8.95
N SER A 89 0.99 -39.54 -8.68
CA SER A 89 0.44 -38.40 -7.93
C SER A 89 -0.75 -37.77 -8.66
N ILE A 90 -0.67 -37.56 -9.98
CA ILE A 90 -1.77 -37.07 -10.82
C ILE A 90 -2.97 -38.03 -10.75
N HIS A 91 -2.73 -39.34 -10.83
CA HIS A 91 -3.80 -40.35 -10.74
C HIS A 91 -4.44 -40.40 -9.36
N LEU A 92 -3.66 -40.29 -8.29
CA LEU A 92 -4.17 -40.24 -6.92
C LEU A 92 -4.98 -38.95 -6.66
N ALA A 93 -4.50 -37.81 -7.16
CA ALA A 93 -5.21 -36.53 -7.06
C ALA A 93 -6.58 -36.55 -7.75
N ARG A 94 -6.77 -37.37 -8.80
CA ARG A 94 -8.07 -37.57 -9.47
C ARG A 94 -9.03 -38.48 -8.69
N LYS A 95 -8.54 -39.34 -7.79
CA LYS A 95 -9.37 -40.31 -7.05
C LYS A 95 -10.05 -39.73 -5.82
N GLN A 96 -9.53 -38.64 -5.27
CA GLN A 96 -10.19 -37.89 -4.20
C GLN A 96 -10.71 -36.59 -4.81
N ASN A 97 -11.86 -36.09 -4.34
CA ASN A 97 -12.31 -34.70 -4.59
C ASN A 97 -11.39 -33.68 -3.87
N LEU A 98 -10.08 -33.91 -3.88
CA LEU A 98 -9.02 -32.97 -3.51
C LEU A 98 -8.53 -32.23 -4.77
N GLY A 99 -9.42 -31.97 -5.73
CA GLY A 99 -9.09 -31.08 -6.82
C GLY A 99 -8.70 -29.75 -6.20
N LEU A 100 -7.44 -29.33 -6.36
CA LEU A 100 -7.13 -27.92 -6.21
C LEU A 100 -8.07 -27.19 -7.17
N LYS A 101 -8.83 -26.24 -6.63
CA LYS A 101 -9.78 -25.43 -7.40
C LYS A 101 -9.08 -24.95 -8.67
N SER A 102 -9.69 -25.14 -9.85
CA SER A 102 -9.19 -24.57 -11.10
C SER A 102 -9.06 -23.06 -10.89
N CYS A 103 -7.83 -22.58 -10.77
CA CYS A 103 -7.51 -21.21 -10.42
C CYS A 103 -6.66 -20.63 -11.54
N ASP A 104 -7.21 -19.64 -12.23
CA ASP A 104 -6.37 -18.68 -12.94
C ASP A 104 -5.87 -17.69 -11.90
N GLY A 105 -4.68 -17.96 -11.35
CA GLY A 105 -4.09 -17.15 -10.29
C GLY A 105 -3.95 -15.68 -10.69
N SER A 106 -3.78 -15.37 -11.98
CA SER A 106 -3.73 -13.99 -12.45
C SER A 106 -5.10 -13.32 -12.37
N GLN A 107 -6.15 -14.01 -12.82
CA GLN A 107 -7.51 -13.48 -12.78
C GLN A 107 -8.04 -13.33 -11.34
N GLU A 108 -7.71 -14.27 -10.44
CA GLU A 108 -8.06 -14.14 -9.02
C GLU A 108 -7.34 -12.94 -8.38
N LEU A 109 -6.05 -12.72 -8.67
CA LEU A 109 -5.31 -11.55 -8.17
C LEU A 109 -5.89 -10.22 -8.69
N LEU A 110 -6.32 -10.16 -9.95
CA LEU A 110 -7.05 -9.01 -10.48
C LEU A 110 -8.34 -8.76 -9.69
N ASN A 111 -9.11 -9.81 -9.44
CA ASN A 111 -10.36 -9.70 -8.70
C ASN A 111 -10.12 -9.17 -7.27
N PHE A 112 -9.11 -9.68 -6.58
CA PHE A 112 -8.74 -9.18 -5.25
C PHE A 112 -8.37 -7.70 -5.27
N LEU A 113 -7.55 -7.28 -6.23
CA LEU A 113 -7.16 -5.87 -6.33
C LEU A 113 -8.35 -4.95 -6.64
N ARG A 114 -9.32 -5.41 -7.45
CA ARG A 114 -10.57 -4.67 -7.67
C ARG A 114 -11.35 -4.53 -6.35
N SER A 115 -11.53 -5.64 -5.63
CA SER A 115 -12.22 -5.66 -4.34
C SER A 115 -11.56 -4.75 -3.32
N ASP A 116 -10.23 -4.79 -3.18
CA ASP A 116 -9.48 -3.94 -2.25
C ASP A 116 -9.69 -2.44 -2.56
N LEU A 117 -9.61 -2.06 -3.84
CA LEU A 117 -9.82 -0.66 -4.25
C LEU A 117 -11.24 -0.18 -3.98
N ILE A 118 -12.24 -1.02 -4.28
CA ILE A 118 -13.65 -0.70 -4.01
C ILE A 118 -13.86 -0.59 -2.50
N GLU A 119 -13.31 -1.50 -1.70
CA GLU A 119 -13.42 -1.45 -0.24
C GLU A 119 -12.84 -0.15 0.33
N VAL A 120 -11.64 0.23 -0.08
CA VAL A 120 -11.00 1.47 0.38
C VAL A 120 -11.84 2.69 -0.06
N ALA A 121 -12.36 2.71 -1.28
CA ALA A 121 -13.23 3.78 -1.76
C ALA A 121 -14.53 3.90 -0.94
N THR A 122 -15.23 2.79 -0.73
CA THR A 122 -16.45 2.73 0.09
C THR A 122 -16.16 3.18 1.53
N ARG A 123 -15.04 2.74 2.14
CA ARG A 123 -14.62 3.17 3.48
C ARG A 123 -14.31 4.66 3.57
N LEU A 124 -13.67 5.23 2.55
CA LEU A 124 -13.40 6.67 2.49
C LEU A 124 -14.71 7.48 2.43
N GLN A 125 -15.65 7.05 1.60
CA GLN A 125 -16.94 7.73 1.43
C GLN A 125 -17.82 7.62 2.68
N LYS A 126 -18.06 6.41 3.18
CA LYS A 126 -18.86 6.19 4.40
C LYS A 126 -18.23 6.85 5.62
N GLY A 127 -16.90 6.85 5.69
CA GLY A 127 -16.17 7.52 6.75
C GLY A 127 -16.11 9.05 6.65
N GLY A 128 -16.57 9.65 5.55
CA GLY A 128 -16.45 11.09 5.30
C GLY A 128 -15.00 11.57 5.21
N LEU A 129 -14.08 10.69 4.83
CA LEU A 129 -12.63 10.97 4.74
C LEU A 129 -12.19 11.41 3.34
N GLY A 130 -13.04 11.18 2.34
CA GLY A 130 -12.77 11.53 0.95
C GLY A 130 -14.06 11.72 0.16
N TYR A 131 -13.95 12.32 -1.02
CA TYR A 131 -15.06 12.53 -1.94
C TYR A 131 -14.89 11.64 -3.17
N ILE A 132 -15.67 10.57 -3.23
CA ILE A 132 -15.66 9.65 -4.37
C ILE A 132 -17.09 9.29 -4.76
N SER A 133 -17.36 9.28 -6.06
CA SER A 133 -18.62 8.80 -6.62
C SER A 133 -18.59 7.28 -6.64
N GLU A 134 -19.22 6.62 -5.65
CA GLU A 134 -19.15 5.16 -5.45
C GLU A 134 -19.44 4.40 -6.75
N GLY A 135 -20.60 4.69 -7.38
CA GLY A 135 -21.07 3.94 -8.54
C GLY A 135 -20.18 4.10 -9.77
N GLU A 136 -19.66 5.32 -10.03
CA GLU A 136 -18.77 5.55 -11.16
C GLU A 136 -17.38 4.95 -10.94
N PHE A 137 -16.86 5.05 -9.71
CA PHE A 137 -15.56 4.49 -9.36
C PHE A 137 -15.59 2.97 -9.38
N GLU A 138 -16.62 2.36 -8.79
CA GLU A 138 -16.82 0.91 -8.75
C GLU A 138 -16.97 0.34 -10.17
N ALA A 139 -17.78 0.98 -11.02
CA ALA A 139 -17.94 0.56 -12.42
C ALA A 139 -16.60 0.61 -13.16
N ARG A 140 -15.82 1.69 -12.97
CA ARG A 140 -14.49 1.85 -13.59
C ARG A 140 -13.48 0.81 -13.11
N VAL A 141 -13.43 0.52 -11.81
CA VAL A 141 -12.51 -0.48 -11.25
C VAL A 141 -12.93 -1.89 -11.68
N SER A 142 -14.22 -2.18 -11.72
CA SER A 142 -14.77 -3.47 -12.12
C SER A 142 -14.40 -3.85 -13.56
N SER A 143 -14.25 -2.87 -14.44
CA SER A 143 -13.89 -3.08 -15.85
C SER A 143 -12.39 -3.22 -16.14
N LEU A 144 -11.50 -3.08 -15.15
CA LEU A 144 -10.05 -3.10 -15.38
C LEU A 144 -9.54 -4.52 -15.63
N GLU A 145 -8.83 -4.77 -16.73
CA GLU A 145 -8.37 -6.12 -17.11
C GLU A 145 -6.86 -6.31 -16.93
N SER A 146 -6.08 -5.23 -16.81
CA SER A 146 -4.62 -5.27 -16.70
C SER A 146 -4.13 -4.50 -15.48
N LEU A 147 -3.09 -5.02 -14.83
CA LEU A 147 -2.44 -4.39 -13.67
C LEU A 147 -2.03 -2.93 -13.93
N LYS A 148 -1.64 -2.60 -15.17
CA LYS A 148 -1.23 -1.24 -15.55
C LYS A 148 -2.37 -0.22 -15.37
N ASP A 149 -3.61 -0.65 -15.54
CA ASP A 149 -4.78 0.23 -15.51
C ASP A 149 -5.20 0.57 -14.07
N PHE A 150 -4.78 -0.22 -13.09
CA PHE A 150 -5.05 0.01 -11.67
C PHE A 150 -4.30 1.21 -11.11
N GLY A 151 -3.13 1.54 -11.68
CA GLY A 151 -2.28 2.61 -11.15
C GLY A 151 -3.00 3.96 -11.10
N GLU A 152 -3.69 4.34 -12.19
CA GLU A 152 -4.44 5.59 -12.23
C GLU A 152 -5.67 5.58 -11.30
N CYS A 153 -6.27 4.41 -11.04
CA CYS A 153 -7.34 4.30 -10.05
C CYS A 153 -6.84 4.49 -8.61
N VAL A 154 -5.67 3.94 -8.27
CA VAL A 154 -5.02 4.16 -6.96
C VAL A 154 -4.66 5.64 -6.77
N ILE A 155 -4.15 6.30 -7.82
CA ILE A 155 -3.82 7.72 -7.79
C ILE A 155 -5.08 8.58 -7.63
N ALA A 156 -6.16 8.26 -8.36
CA ALA A 156 -7.44 8.93 -8.22
C ALA A 156 -8.02 8.75 -6.80
N LEU A 157 -7.87 7.57 -6.22
CA LEU A 157 -8.26 7.27 -4.84
C LEU A 157 -7.45 8.09 -3.84
N GLN A 158 -6.14 8.24 -4.03
CA GLN A 158 -5.32 9.12 -3.19
C GLN A 158 -5.79 10.57 -3.29
N ALA A 159 -6.10 11.06 -4.49
CA ALA A 159 -6.54 12.42 -4.73
C ALA A 159 -7.92 12.73 -4.13
N SER A 160 -8.77 11.72 -3.92
CA SER A 160 -10.08 11.90 -3.29
C SER A 160 -10.00 12.08 -1.77
N VAL A 161 -8.90 11.69 -1.12
CA VAL A 161 -8.71 11.83 0.33
C VAL A 161 -8.56 13.30 0.73
N ILE A 162 -9.34 13.74 1.71
CA ILE A 162 -9.27 15.11 2.23
C ILE A 162 -7.94 15.30 2.98
N LYS A 163 -7.20 16.36 2.64
CA LYS A 163 -5.85 16.64 3.14
C LYS A 163 -5.71 16.58 4.68
N LYS A 164 -6.73 16.98 5.44
CA LYS A 164 -6.71 16.96 6.92
C LYS A 164 -6.64 15.54 7.51
N PHE A 165 -7.12 14.56 6.76
CA PHE A 165 -7.13 13.14 7.13
C PHE A 165 -5.91 12.38 6.61
N LEU A 166 -4.99 13.03 5.90
CA LEU A 166 -3.70 12.44 5.56
C LEU A 166 -2.75 12.47 6.76
N GLN A 167 -1.94 11.43 6.88
CA GLN A 167 -0.84 11.26 7.84
C GLN A 167 0.43 10.74 7.12
N GLY A 168 1.52 10.60 7.87
CA GLY A 168 2.79 10.13 7.32
C GLY A 168 3.38 11.10 6.29
N PHE A 169 3.97 10.54 5.23
CA PHE A 169 4.64 11.33 4.20
C PHE A 169 3.68 12.07 3.26
N MET A 170 2.38 11.75 3.28
CA MET A 170 1.34 12.40 2.46
C MET A 170 0.68 13.59 3.18
N ALA A 171 1.00 13.84 4.45
CA ALA A 171 0.32 14.84 5.25
C ALA A 171 0.95 16.24 5.13
N PRO A 172 0.15 17.29 4.89
CA PRO A 172 0.63 18.65 5.04
C PRO A 172 0.90 18.94 6.52
N LYS A 173 2.13 19.32 6.87
CA LYS A 173 2.48 19.71 8.24
C LYS A 173 1.92 21.10 8.54
N GLN A 174 0.73 21.16 9.14
CA GLN A 174 0.23 22.42 9.68
C GLN A 174 0.85 22.70 11.06
N LYS A 175 1.62 23.79 11.16
CA LYS A 175 1.99 24.38 12.45
C LYS A 175 0.78 25.14 13.00
N ARG A 176 0.37 24.87 14.23
CA ARG A 176 -0.63 25.70 14.92
C ARG A 176 -0.04 27.08 15.18
N ARG A 177 -0.69 28.13 14.66
CA ARG A 177 -0.35 29.53 14.96
C ARG A 177 -0.36 29.76 16.47
N LYS A 178 0.79 30.08 17.06
CA LYS A 178 0.92 30.53 18.45
C LYS A 178 0.88 32.06 18.42
N HIS A 179 -0.14 32.65 19.04
CA HIS A 179 -0.38 34.09 19.02
C HIS A 179 0.80 34.84 19.72
N GLN A 180 1.54 35.66 18.97
CA GLN A 180 2.52 36.64 19.48
C GLN A 180 2.29 37.98 18.75
N GLY A 181 2.68 39.10 19.38
CA GLY A 181 2.22 40.47 19.07
C GLY A 181 2.79 41.15 17.81
N GLU A 182 2.08 42.20 17.39
CA GLU A 182 1.85 42.68 16.01
C GLU A 182 3.08 43.11 15.17
N ASP A 183 4.19 43.57 15.76
CA ASP A 183 5.32 44.09 14.97
C ASP A 183 6.44 43.05 14.68
N ALA A 184 6.56 42.00 15.50
CA ALA A 184 7.43 40.86 15.22
C ALA A 184 6.74 39.82 14.31
N VAL A 185 5.43 39.97 14.10
CA VAL A 185 4.57 39.05 13.35
C VAL A 185 4.88 39.08 11.86
N ALA A 186 5.06 40.24 11.23
CA ALA A 186 5.23 40.31 9.77
C ALA A 186 6.50 39.57 9.28
N LYS A 187 7.66 39.80 9.92
CA LYS A 187 8.91 39.09 9.57
C LYS A 187 8.90 37.63 10.00
N ALA A 188 8.25 37.28 11.11
CA ALA A 188 8.12 35.90 11.55
C ALA A 188 7.11 35.10 10.69
N GLU A 189 6.05 35.75 10.20
CA GLU A 189 5.06 35.18 9.29
C GLU A 189 5.67 34.91 7.92
N GLU A 190 6.48 35.82 7.36
CA GLU A 190 7.14 35.60 6.07
C GLU A 190 8.11 34.40 6.12
N VAL A 191 8.89 34.27 7.19
CA VAL A 191 9.79 33.13 7.42
C VAL A 191 9.03 31.83 7.74
N ASP A 192 7.86 31.89 8.38
CA ASP A 192 7.02 30.72 8.66
C ASP A 192 6.28 30.24 7.40
N GLU A 193 5.88 31.15 6.53
CA GLU A 193 5.31 30.85 5.22
C GLU A 193 6.33 30.17 4.29
N GLU A 194 7.56 30.71 4.20
CA GLU A 194 8.61 30.08 3.39
C GLU A 194 8.92 28.65 3.86
N LYS A 195 8.97 28.42 5.18
CA LYS A 195 9.13 27.08 5.76
C LYS A 195 7.93 26.17 5.48
N ARG A 196 6.71 26.68 5.49
CA ARG A 196 5.50 25.91 5.16
C ARG A 196 5.52 25.49 3.69
N VAL A 197 5.83 26.42 2.78
CA VAL A 197 5.95 26.14 1.34
C VAL A 197 7.04 25.10 1.08
N ALA A 198 8.19 25.20 1.76
CA ALA A 198 9.27 24.23 1.62
C ALA A 198 8.86 22.82 2.09
N GLU A 199 8.13 22.68 3.21
CA GLU A 199 7.63 21.37 3.67
C GLU A 199 6.53 20.83 2.75
N GLU A 200 5.62 21.68 2.24
CA GLU A 200 4.61 21.29 1.26
C GLU A 200 5.26 20.78 -0.04
N ALA A 201 6.34 21.42 -0.50
CA ALA A 201 7.12 20.97 -1.65
C ALA A 201 7.77 19.59 -1.42
N LYS A 202 8.27 19.32 -0.20
CA LYS A 202 8.80 17.99 0.16
C LYS A 202 7.72 16.92 0.15
N VAL A 203 6.53 17.21 0.71
CA VAL A 203 5.38 16.30 0.69
C VAL A 203 4.95 16.03 -0.76
N ALA A 204 4.81 17.07 -1.59
CA ALA A 204 4.50 16.91 -3.00
C ALA A 204 5.53 16.05 -3.75
N SER A 205 6.83 16.25 -3.49
CA SER A 205 7.89 15.43 -4.08
C SER A 205 7.81 13.96 -3.65
N ALA A 206 7.54 13.69 -2.36
CA ALA A 206 7.37 12.33 -1.85
C ALA A 206 6.13 11.63 -2.45
N VAL A 207 5.01 12.35 -2.55
CA VAL A 207 3.78 11.87 -3.20
C VAL A 207 4.03 11.57 -4.68
N GLU A 208 4.76 12.42 -5.39
CA GLU A 208 5.06 12.18 -6.81
C GLU A 208 5.94 10.94 -7.01
N LYS A 209 6.94 10.73 -6.15
CA LYS A 209 7.75 9.48 -6.16
C LYS A 209 6.88 8.24 -5.96
N TRP A 210 5.89 8.31 -5.05
CA TRP A 210 4.94 7.22 -4.86
C TRP A 210 4.04 7.01 -6.09
N LYS A 211 3.57 8.08 -6.75
CA LYS A 211 2.78 7.98 -8.00
C LYS A 211 3.58 7.34 -9.14
N VAL A 212 4.86 7.70 -9.29
CA VAL A 212 5.76 7.06 -10.25
C VAL A 212 5.91 5.56 -9.92
N ALA A 213 6.15 5.22 -8.65
CA ALA A 213 6.27 3.83 -8.24
C ALA A 213 4.99 2.99 -8.51
N ILE A 214 3.81 3.61 -8.38
CA ILE A 214 2.50 3.03 -8.74
C ILE A 214 2.41 2.76 -10.25
N ARG A 215 2.76 3.73 -11.10
CA ARG A 215 2.70 3.55 -12.57
C ARG A 215 3.70 2.52 -13.08
N GLU A 216 4.84 2.39 -12.40
CA GLU A 216 5.88 1.41 -12.74
C GLU A 216 5.64 0.02 -12.11
N ALA A 217 4.56 -0.18 -11.34
CA ALA A 217 4.32 -1.45 -10.69
C ALA A 217 3.97 -2.55 -11.70
N GLN A 218 4.84 -3.56 -11.82
CA GLN A 218 4.70 -4.69 -12.75
C GLN A 218 4.19 -6.00 -12.10
N THR A 219 3.98 -6.00 -10.78
CA THR A 219 3.54 -7.18 -10.02
C THR A 219 2.41 -6.80 -9.06
N PHE A 220 1.50 -7.73 -8.80
CA PHE A 220 0.40 -7.52 -7.84
C PHE A 220 0.94 -7.21 -6.44
N SER A 221 2.01 -7.88 -6.01
CA SER A 221 2.63 -7.65 -4.71
C SER A 221 3.13 -6.21 -4.57
N ARG A 222 3.80 -5.67 -5.58
CA ARG A 222 4.23 -4.26 -5.59
C ARG A 222 3.05 -3.30 -5.53
N MET A 223 2.00 -3.56 -6.31
CA MET A 223 0.78 -2.72 -6.28
C MET A 223 0.11 -2.76 -4.91
N HIS A 224 -0.02 -3.95 -4.31
CA HIS A 224 -0.61 -4.14 -2.98
C HIS A 224 0.18 -3.41 -1.89
N VAL A 225 1.52 -3.48 -1.91
CA VAL A 225 2.35 -2.73 -0.96
C VAL A 225 2.14 -1.22 -1.11
N LEU A 226 2.09 -0.71 -2.34
CA LEU A 226 1.91 0.72 -2.59
C LEU A 226 0.49 1.20 -2.22
N LEU A 227 -0.53 0.36 -2.39
CA LEU A 227 -1.89 0.60 -1.89
C LEU A 227 -1.90 0.59 -0.35
N GLY A 228 -1.18 -0.35 0.28
CA GLY A 228 -0.99 -0.38 1.74
C GLY A 228 -0.27 0.86 2.28
N MET A 229 0.67 1.44 1.53
CA MET A 229 1.28 2.72 1.87
C MET A 229 0.26 3.87 1.88
N LEU A 230 -0.69 3.88 0.92
CA LEU A 230 -1.79 4.84 0.92
C LEU A 230 -2.72 4.61 2.12
N ASP A 231 -3.12 3.38 2.38
CA ASP A 231 -3.97 3.02 3.52
C ASP A 231 -3.37 3.47 4.86
N ALA A 232 -2.07 3.21 5.07
CA ALA A 232 -1.35 3.67 6.26
C ALA A 232 -1.25 5.21 6.36
N CYS A 233 -1.31 5.93 5.23
CA CYS A 233 -1.33 7.39 5.20
C CYS A 233 -2.72 8.00 5.41
N ILE A 234 -3.77 7.20 5.63
CA ILE A 234 -5.12 7.67 5.93
C ILE A 234 -5.42 7.53 7.42
N LYS A 235 -5.94 8.59 8.05
CA LYS A 235 -6.38 8.60 9.46
C LYS A 235 -7.74 7.93 9.63
N TRP A 236 -7.81 6.61 9.49
CA TRP A 236 -9.05 5.83 9.60
C TRP A 236 -9.77 6.00 10.94
N ASP A 237 -9.05 6.30 12.02
CA ASP A 237 -9.64 6.58 13.35
C ASP A 237 -10.52 7.83 13.37
N MET A 238 -10.34 8.73 12.40
CA MET A 238 -11.17 9.93 12.26
C MET A 238 -12.43 9.66 11.43
N SER A 239 -12.66 8.43 10.98
CA SER A 239 -13.86 8.05 10.23
C SER A 239 -15.13 8.32 11.04
N ALA A 240 -16.16 8.87 10.38
CA ALA A 240 -17.50 9.02 10.92
C ALA A 240 -18.09 7.68 11.39
N GLU A 241 -17.78 6.56 10.73
CA GLU A 241 -18.26 5.22 11.10
C GLU A 241 -17.71 4.74 12.46
N ASN A 242 -16.56 5.30 12.87
CA ASN A 242 -15.90 5.01 14.14
C ASN A 242 -16.17 6.10 15.21
N ALA A 243 -16.97 7.10 14.88
CA ALA A 243 -17.26 8.22 15.74
C ALA A 243 -17.93 7.79 17.05
N ARG A 244 -17.41 8.33 18.16
CA ARG A 244 -17.98 8.17 19.50
C ARG A 244 -18.13 9.53 20.13
N CYS A 245 -19.26 9.77 20.79
CA CYS A 245 -19.50 11.03 21.45
C CYS A 245 -18.40 11.30 22.49
N LYS A 246 -17.73 12.45 22.39
CA LYS A 246 -16.60 12.82 23.25
C LYS A 246 -17.01 12.97 24.73
N VAL A 247 -18.28 13.23 24.99
CA VAL A 247 -18.84 13.44 26.33
C VAL A 247 -19.22 12.10 26.97
N CYS A 248 -20.17 11.36 26.38
CA CYS A 248 -20.71 10.13 26.97
C CYS A 248 -19.97 8.85 26.57
N ARG A 249 -19.06 8.91 25.59
CA ARG A 249 -18.24 7.80 25.05
C ARG A 249 -19.02 6.64 24.41
N LYS A 250 -20.33 6.80 24.22
CA LYS A 250 -21.19 5.83 23.55
C LYS A 250 -21.16 6.03 22.03
N LYS A 251 -21.36 4.91 21.31
CA LYS A 251 -21.65 4.85 19.87
C LYS A 251 -23.17 4.71 19.68
N GLY A 252 -23.72 5.16 18.56
CA GLY A 252 -25.14 5.12 18.22
C GLY A 252 -25.83 6.48 18.30
N GLU A 253 -27.07 6.54 17.79
CA GLU A 253 -27.80 7.78 17.47
C GLU A 253 -27.04 8.66 16.45
N ASP A 254 -26.65 8.06 15.33
CA ASP A 254 -25.86 8.73 14.29
C ASP A 254 -26.60 9.96 13.73
N ASP A 255 -27.94 9.91 13.66
CA ASP A 255 -28.81 11.04 13.27
C ASP A 255 -28.76 12.23 14.24
N LYS A 256 -28.23 12.03 15.45
CA LYS A 256 -28.09 13.05 16.51
C LYS A 256 -26.63 13.28 16.88
N LEU A 257 -25.71 12.87 16.00
CA LEU A 257 -24.28 13.04 16.17
C LEU A 257 -23.78 14.15 15.24
N ILE A 258 -23.03 15.10 15.80
CA ILE A 258 -22.36 16.16 15.04
C ILE A 258 -20.85 16.02 15.17
N LEU A 259 -20.15 16.19 14.05
CA LEU A 259 -18.69 16.19 13.97
C LEU A 259 -18.18 17.63 13.94
N CYS A 260 -17.13 17.91 14.69
CA CYS A 260 -16.47 19.22 14.63
C CYS A 260 -15.63 19.33 13.35
N ASP A 261 -15.85 20.36 12.54
CA ASP A 261 -15.12 20.51 11.26
C ASP A 261 -13.61 20.65 11.41
N GLU A 262 -13.18 21.24 12.53
CA GLU A 262 -11.77 21.49 12.84
C GLU A 262 -11.04 20.25 13.41
N CYS A 263 -11.67 19.50 14.32
CA CYS A 263 -10.99 18.39 15.03
C CYS A 263 -11.57 16.99 14.79
N ASN A 264 -12.62 16.91 13.97
CA ASN A 264 -13.40 15.71 13.65
C ASN A 264 -13.90 14.89 14.85
N LYS A 265 -13.94 15.49 16.04
CA LYS A 265 -14.51 14.83 17.23
C LYS A 265 -16.01 14.90 17.17
N ALA A 266 -16.64 13.78 17.52
CA ALA A 266 -18.08 13.64 17.51
C ALA A 266 -18.71 14.00 18.86
N PHE A 267 -19.91 14.57 18.81
CA PHE A 267 -20.70 14.94 19.97
C PHE A 267 -22.16 14.62 19.67
N HIS A 268 -22.88 14.06 20.64
CA HIS A 268 -24.34 14.06 20.52
C HIS A 268 -24.84 15.49 20.73
N LEU A 269 -25.86 15.89 19.97
CA LEU A 269 -26.48 17.21 20.06
C LEU A 269 -26.88 17.55 21.52
N PHE A 270 -27.47 16.58 22.23
CA PHE A 270 -27.90 16.74 23.63
C PHE A 270 -26.77 16.66 24.69
N CYS A 271 -25.61 16.13 24.31
CA CYS A 271 -24.44 16.09 25.19
C CYS A 271 -23.71 17.44 25.25
N LEU A 272 -23.98 18.35 24.31
CA LEU A 272 -23.40 19.68 24.26
C LEU A 272 -24.00 20.59 25.34
N ARG A 273 -23.27 21.65 25.70
CA ARG A 273 -23.71 22.70 26.61
C ARG A 273 -23.40 24.07 25.97
N PRO A 274 -24.42 24.82 25.54
CA PRO A 274 -25.86 24.48 25.52
C PRO A 274 -26.17 23.27 24.63
N ALA A 275 -27.27 22.57 24.93
CA ALA A 275 -27.72 21.45 24.10
C ALA A 275 -28.20 21.96 22.74
N LEU A 276 -27.84 21.24 21.68
CA LEU A 276 -28.39 21.46 20.34
C LEU A 276 -29.59 20.55 20.16
N TYR A 277 -30.60 21.03 19.44
CA TYR A 277 -31.79 20.26 19.09
C TYR A 277 -31.78 19.86 17.61
N ASP A 278 -31.17 20.71 16.77
CA ASP A 278 -30.98 20.48 15.34
C ASP A 278 -29.51 20.66 14.96
N ILE A 279 -29.10 20.07 13.83
CA ILE A 279 -27.77 20.26 13.25
C ILE A 279 -27.72 21.67 12.65
N PRO A 280 -26.82 22.56 13.10
CA PRO A 280 -26.68 23.90 12.56
C PRO A 280 -26.25 23.86 11.09
N GLU A 281 -26.75 24.80 10.30
CA GLU A 281 -26.32 24.97 8.91
C GLU A 281 -24.89 25.53 8.84
N GLY A 282 -24.08 24.95 7.95
CA GLY A 282 -22.69 25.38 7.75
C GLY A 282 -21.70 24.74 8.71
N GLU A 283 -20.59 25.44 8.96
CA GLU A 283 -19.49 24.91 9.78
C GLU A 283 -19.81 24.95 11.28
N TRP A 284 -19.60 23.82 11.95
CA TRP A 284 -19.72 23.70 13.39
C TRP A 284 -18.39 23.37 14.06
N GLN A 285 -18.03 24.22 15.03
CA GLN A 285 -16.85 24.04 15.85
C GLN A 285 -17.24 23.68 17.28
N CYS A 286 -16.61 22.63 17.82
CA CYS A 286 -16.82 22.24 19.21
C CYS A 286 -16.31 23.32 20.19
N PRO A 287 -16.76 23.33 21.46
CA PRO A 287 -16.33 24.32 22.45
C PRO A 287 -14.82 24.41 22.67
N ALA A 288 -14.08 23.33 22.37
CA ALA A 288 -12.62 23.30 22.46
C ALA A 288 -11.92 23.93 21.25
N CYS A 289 -12.57 24.01 20.09
CA CYS A 289 -12.05 24.64 18.88
C CYS A 289 -12.50 26.09 18.72
N GLN A 290 -13.65 26.46 19.29
CA GLN A 290 -14.14 27.84 19.24
C GLN A 290 -13.14 28.83 19.87
N PRO A 291 -12.96 30.03 19.26
CA PRO A 291 -12.08 31.08 19.76
C PRO A 291 -12.51 31.58 21.15
N SER A 292 -11.55 32.07 21.94
CA SER A 292 -11.74 32.43 23.36
C SER A 292 -12.82 33.51 23.59
N MET A 293 -13.04 34.38 22.61
CA MET A 293 -14.08 35.42 22.63
C MET A 293 -15.50 34.82 22.57
N ALA A 294 -15.72 33.76 21.78
CA ALA A 294 -17.00 33.05 21.69
C ALA A 294 -17.31 32.22 22.95
N ARG A 295 -16.27 31.72 23.65
CA ARG A 295 -16.44 30.93 24.89
C ARG A 295 -16.97 31.72 26.09
N ARG A 296 -16.89 33.06 26.08
CA ARG A 296 -17.38 33.89 27.19
C ARG A 296 -18.90 34.06 27.14
N SER A 297 -19.50 34.09 25.96
CA SER A 297 -20.95 34.23 25.80
C SER A 297 -21.73 33.02 26.33
N SER A 298 -21.20 31.80 26.14
CA SER A 298 -21.84 30.55 26.59
C SER A 298 -21.64 30.21 28.07
N ARG A 299 -20.85 31.01 28.82
CA ARG A 299 -20.52 30.78 30.24
C ARG A 299 -21.32 31.62 31.21
N SER A 300 -22.36 32.35 30.77
CA SER A 300 -23.28 33.01 31.70
C SER A 300 -24.09 31.94 32.46
N ARG A 301 -23.50 31.42 33.54
CA ARG A 301 -24.20 30.63 34.54
C ARG A 301 -25.13 31.59 35.27
N ASN A 302 -26.41 31.58 34.92
CA ASN A 302 -27.44 32.13 35.80
C ASN A 302 -27.47 31.25 37.06
N TYR A 303 -26.72 31.65 38.09
CA TYR A 303 -27.11 31.36 39.46
C TYR A 303 -28.02 32.50 39.88
N ALA A 304 -29.32 32.28 39.71
CA ALA A 304 -30.37 33.08 40.32
C ALA A 304 -31.51 32.11 40.67
N GLU A 305 -31.32 31.40 41.78
CA GLU A 305 -32.38 31.04 42.73
C GLU A 305 -31.94 31.57 44.10
#